data_AF-A0A534RXU8-F1
#
_entry.id   AF-A0A534RXU8-F1
#
_cell.length_a   1.000
_cell.length_b   1.000
_cell.length_c   1.000
_cell.angle_alpha   90.00
_cell.angle_beta   90.00
_cell.angle_gamma   90.00
#
_symmetry.space_group_name_H-M   'P 1'
#
loop_
_entity.id
_entity.type
_entity.pdbx_description
1 polymer ?
#
loop_
_entity_poly.entity_id
_entity_poly.type
_entity_poly.pdbx_seq_one_letter_code
_entity_poly.pdbx_strand_id
1 'polypeptide(L)'
;DAEQLGRWAAPIVASPHEHGAGMLLLALYAVTVRFYLDFSGFSDVAIGLGALFGYEIEENFDHPLVRRNLTQLWQRWHMTLTRWLRLYLFVPVTRALMRHDVGDRPAAATGQLAAMIFCGLWHGLQWNFVVWGLLNGLGLVWVGILARDLGRRLPGTVVRWWRRSVVAYTISMALTFNVFALFVIFVVTDVPGALAYLRRLVGA
;
A
#
# COMPACT_ATOMS: atom_id res chain seq x y z
N ASP A 1 20.93 -8.24 6.07
CA ASP A 1 20.51 -7.51 4.83
C ASP A 1 19.09 -7.96 4.45
N ALA A 2 18.50 -7.43 3.36
CA ALA A 2 17.14 -7.77 2.94
C ALA A 2 16.97 -9.25 2.58
N GLU A 3 18.04 -9.90 2.09
CA GLU A 3 18.05 -11.31 1.76
C GLU A 3 17.88 -12.19 3.01
N GLN A 4 18.60 -11.90 4.09
CA GLN A 4 18.46 -12.61 5.36
C GLN A 4 17.04 -12.52 5.93
N LEU A 5 16.39 -11.36 5.84
CA LEU A 5 14.99 -11.20 6.25
C LEU A 5 14.06 -12.13 5.46
N GLY A 6 14.33 -12.28 4.16
CA GLY A 6 13.56 -13.16 3.28
C GLY A 6 13.76 -14.63 3.62
N ARG A 7 15.02 -15.07 3.77
CA ARG A 7 15.36 -16.45 4.13
C ARG A 7 14.73 -16.86 5.46
N TRP A 8 14.64 -15.94 6.42
CA TRP A 8 14.00 -16.20 7.71
C TRP A 8 12.47 -16.20 7.64
N ALA A 9 11.86 -15.23 6.95
CA ALA A 9 10.41 -15.07 6.96
C ALA A 9 9.67 -15.99 5.98
N ALA A 10 10.29 -16.37 4.86
CA ALA A 10 9.67 -17.20 3.82
C ALA A 10 9.10 -18.53 4.33
N PRO A 11 9.83 -19.37 5.09
CA PRO A 11 9.26 -20.62 5.61
C PRO A 11 8.10 -20.38 6.58
N ILE A 12 8.15 -19.30 7.36
CA ILE A 12 7.09 -18.94 8.32
C ILE A 12 5.80 -18.54 7.60
N VAL A 13 5.92 -17.81 6.49
CA VAL A 13 4.79 -17.44 5.63
C VAL A 13 4.21 -18.64 4.89
N ALA A 14 5.05 -19.59 4.49
CA ALA A 14 4.61 -20.80 3.78
C ALA A 14 3.85 -21.78 4.69
N SER A 15 4.20 -21.84 5.99
CA SER A 15 3.63 -22.79 6.95
C SER A 15 2.97 -22.10 8.15
N PRO A 16 1.92 -21.28 7.97
CA PRO A 16 1.38 -20.45 9.06
C PRO A 16 0.88 -21.27 10.25
N HIS A 17 0.35 -22.48 10.01
CA HIS A 17 -0.20 -23.35 11.05
C HIS A 17 0.84 -23.84 12.06
N GLU A 18 2.12 -23.88 11.68
CA GLU A 18 3.23 -24.35 12.53
C GLU A 18 3.73 -23.26 13.50
N HIS A 19 3.24 -22.02 13.35
CA HIS A 19 3.74 -20.88 14.09
C HIS A 19 2.64 -20.18 14.90
N GLY A 20 3.06 -19.51 15.98
CA GLY A 20 2.18 -18.68 16.81
C GLY A 20 1.98 -17.28 16.20
N ALA A 21 0.90 -16.60 16.59
CA ALA A 21 0.53 -15.28 16.06
C ALA A 21 1.65 -14.23 16.17
N GLY A 22 2.43 -14.22 17.27
CA GLY A 22 3.56 -13.31 17.43
C GLY A 22 4.67 -13.53 16.38
N MET A 23 4.99 -14.79 16.07
CA MET A 23 5.98 -15.13 15.04
C MET A 23 5.49 -14.76 13.65
N LEU A 24 4.20 -15.01 13.36
CA LEU A 24 3.57 -14.59 12.12
C LEU A 24 3.55 -13.06 12.00
N LEU A 25 3.31 -12.31 13.07
CA LEU A 25 3.36 -10.86 13.00
C LEU A 25 4.77 -10.36 12.64
N LEU A 26 5.80 -10.93 13.27
CA LEU A 26 7.19 -10.58 12.97
C LEU A 26 7.59 -10.98 11.54
N ALA A 27 7.19 -12.15 11.06
CA ALA A 27 7.43 -12.57 9.68
C ALA A 27 6.73 -11.65 8.67
N LEU A 28 5.49 -11.23 8.95
CA LEU A 28 4.75 -10.29 8.10
C LEU A 28 5.49 -8.95 7.99
N TYR A 29 5.99 -8.43 9.11
CA TYR A 29 6.78 -7.21 9.11
C TYR A 29 8.12 -7.37 8.39
N ALA A 30 8.82 -8.48 8.60
CA ALA A 30 10.07 -8.77 7.90
C ALA A 30 9.88 -8.85 6.38
N VAL A 31 8.82 -9.52 5.92
CA VAL A 31 8.46 -9.58 4.50
C VAL A 31 8.09 -8.19 3.95
N THR A 32 7.33 -7.39 4.70
CA THR A 32 6.94 -6.04 4.29
C THR A 32 8.15 -5.12 4.13
N VAL A 33 9.08 -5.18 5.10
CA VAL A 33 10.33 -4.40 5.06
C VAL A 33 11.23 -4.90 3.93
N ARG A 34 11.40 -6.21 3.77
CA ARG A 34 12.14 -6.79 2.64
C ARG A 34 11.56 -6.33 1.30
N PHE A 35 10.24 -6.40 1.14
CA PHE A 35 9.59 -5.99 -0.10
C PHE A 35 9.89 -4.54 -0.46
N TYR A 36 9.92 -3.65 0.54
CA TYR A 36 10.35 -2.27 0.34
C TYR A 36 11.84 -2.16 0.00
N LEU A 37 12.72 -2.83 0.75
CA LEU A 37 14.17 -2.74 0.55
C LEU A 37 14.63 -3.30 -0.80
N ASP A 38 14.09 -4.44 -1.22
CA ASP A 38 14.43 -5.05 -2.51
C ASP A 38 14.03 -4.13 -3.66
N PHE A 39 12.85 -3.52 -3.58
CA PHE A 39 12.30 -2.73 -4.68
C PHE A 39 12.85 -1.29 -4.74
N SER A 40 13.10 -0.69 -3.58
CA SER A 40 13.82 0.59 -3.49
C SER A 40 15.28 0.42 -3.90
N GLY A 41 15.99 -0.58 -3.38
CA GLY A 41 17.38 -0.83 -3.73
C GLY A 41 17.57 -1.12 -5.23
N PHE A 42 16.67 -1.89 -5.85
CA PHE A 42 16.69 -2.07 -7.30
C PHE A 42 16.48 -0.76 -8.08
N SER A 43 15.57 0.09 -7.60
CA SER A 43 15.33 1.41 -8.21
C SER A 43 16.56 2.32 -8.08
N ASP A 44 17.24 2.32 -6.93
CA ASP A 44 18.44 3.13 -6.69
C ASP A 44 19.58 2.70 -7.61
N VAL A 45 19.75 1.38 -7.85
CA VAL A 45 20.70 0.86 -8.82
C VAL A 45 20.36 1.36 -10.23
N ALA A 46 19.09 1.32 -10.64
CA ALA A 46 18.66 1.81 -11.94
C ALA A 46 18.89 3.33 -12.10
N ILE A 47 18.61 4.13 -11.07
CA ILE A 47 18.88 5.57 -11.03
C ILE A 47 20.38 5.84 -11.15
N GLY A 48 21.20 5.13 -10.36
CA GLY A 48 22.66 5.26 -10.40
C GLY A 48 23.24 4.90 -11.77
N LEU A 49 22.77 3.82 -12.39
CA LEU A 49 23.14 3.46 -13.76
C LEU A 49 22.71 4.54 -14.76
N GLY A 50 21.49 5.06 -14.66
CA GLY A 50 21.02 6.17 -15.49
C GLY A 50 21.95 7.38 -15.42
N ALA A 51 22.34 7.78 -14.21
CA ALA A 51 23.25 8.89 -13.99
C ALA A 51 24.63 8.68 -14.64
N LEU A 52 25.16 7.44 -14.63
CA LEU A 52 26.42 7.11 -15.31
C LEU A 52 26.35 7.29 -16.83
N PHE A 53 25.17 7.11 -17.43
CA PHE A 53 24.94 7.34 -18.87
C PHE A 53 24.42 8.75 -19.18
N GLY A 54 24.39 9.66 -18.20
CA GLY A 54 23.93 11.04 -18.39
C GLY A 54 22.41 11.22 -18.40
N TYR A 55 21.65 10.24 -17.92
CA TYR A 55 20.20 10.33 -17.77
C TYR A 55 19.82 10.69 -16.33
N GLU A 56 18.92 11.66 -16.18
CA GLU A 56 18.28 11.96 -14.90
C GLU A 56 16.99 11.12 -14.77
N ILE A 57 17.05 10.10 -13.90
CA ILE A 57 15.89 9.25 -13.58
C ILE A 57 15.28 9.73 -12.27
N GLU A 58 13.95 9.86 -12.24
CA GLU A 58 13.22 10.28 -11.04
C GLU A 58 13.25 9.22 -9.93
N GLU A 59 13.29 9.69 -8.69
CA GLU A 59 13.16 8.87 -7.50
C GLU A 59 11.85 8.08 -7.47
N ASN A 60 11.92 6.82 -7.05
CA ASN A 60 10.76 5.94 -6.96
C ASN A 60 10.19 5.83 -5.56
N PHE A 61 10.98 6.08 -4.51
CA PHE A 61 10.55 5.89 -3.13
C PHE A 61 10.96 7.07 -2.24
N ASP A 62 10.04 7.55 -1.40
CA ASP A 62 10.32 8.60 -0.40
C ASP A 62 9.78 8.16 0.97
N HIS A 63 10.49 7.26 1.65
CA HIS A 63 10.13 6.75 2.98
C HIS A 63 8.62 6.44 3.13
N PRO A 64 8.05 5.53 2.31
CA PRO A 64 6.60 5.28 2.28
C PRO A 64 6.07 4.61 3.56
N LEU A 65 6.88 3.79 4.23
CA LEU A 65 6.47 2.99 5.38
C LEU A 65 6.24 3.82 6.65
N VAL A 66 6.73 5.07 6.70
CA VAL A 66 6.56 5.97 7.85
C VAL A 66 5.44 6.98 7.65
N ARG A 67 4.53 6.73 6.69
CA ARG A 67 3.44 7.66 6.37
C ARG A 67 2.15 7.32 7.12
N ARG A 68 1.44 8.35 7.55
CA ARG A 68 0.26 8.28 8.45
C ARG A 68 -1.05 7.86 7.78
N ASN A 69 -1.08 7.64 6.47
CA ASN A 69 -2.24 7.08 5.78
C ASN A 69 -1.84 6.49 4.42
N LEU A 70 -2.68 5.60 3.89
CA LEU A 70 -2.44 4.91 2.63
C LEU A 70 -2.26 5.87 1.46
N THR A 71 -2.96 7.02 1.42
CA THR A 71 -2.77 8.01 0.35
C THR A 71 -1.35 8.56 0.36
N GLN A 72 -0.82 8.95 1.53
CA GLN A 72 0.55 9.44 1.67
C GLN A 72 1.60 8.37 1.42
N LEU A 73 1.31 7.12 1.78
CA LEU A 73 2.14 5.95 1.47
C LEU A 73 2.23 5.75 -0.04
N TRP A 74 1.10 5.65 -0.74
CA TRP A 74 1.05 5.43 -2.19
C TRP A 74 1.65 6.59 -2.99
N GLN A 75 1.53 7.83 -2.50
CA GLN A 75 2.22 8.98 -3.09
C GLN A 75 3.75 8.90 -3.05
N ARG A 76 4.31 7.98 -2.27
CA ARG A 76 5.75 7.81 -2.00
C ARG A 76 6.25 6.39 -2.25
N TRP A 77 5.35 5.52 -2.72
CA TRP A 77 5.63 4.15 -3.08
C TRP A 77 5.57 4.07 -4.60
N HIS A 78 6.68 3.67 -5.22
CA HIS A 78 6.82 3.55 -6.67
C HIS A 78 6.24 4.78 -7.40
N MET A 79 6.77 5.96 -7.10
CA MET A 79 6.20 7.27 -7.45
C MET A 79 5.97 7.42 -8.95
N THR A 80 6.89 6.91 -9.78
CA THR A 80 6.75 6.96 -11.25
C THR A 80 5.55 6.14 -11.75
N LEU A 81 5.35 4.90 -11.27
CA LEU A 81 4.19 4.06 -11.58
C LEU A 81 2.91 4.68 -11.03
N THR A 82 2.92 5.15 -9.78
CA THR A 82 1.76 5.81 -9.17
C THR A 82 1.33 7.04 -9.97
N ARG A 83 2.29 7.82 -10.48
CA ARG A 83 2.02 8.95 -11.39
C ARG A 83 1.46 8.49 -12.73
N TRP A 84 2.01 7.42 -13.30
CA TRP A 84 1.51 6.85 -14.55
C TRP A 84 0.05 6.38 -14.41
N LEU A 85 -0.26 5.57 -13.39
CA LEU A 85 -1.61 5.12 -13.08
C LEU A 85 -2.57 6.29 -12.87
N ARG A 86 -2.09 7.36 -12.21
CA ARG A 86 -2.89 8.56 -12.01
C ARG A 86 -3.26 9.23 -13.34
N LEU A 87 -2.28 9.46 -14.19
CA LEU A 87 -2.43 10.22 -15.43
C LEU A 87 -3.20 9.45 -16.50
N TYR A 88 -2.94 8.15 -16.62
CA TYR A 88 -3.44 7.34 -17.72
C TYR A 88 -4.67 6.50 -17.37
N LEU A 89 -4.99 6.31 -16.09
CA LEU A 89 -6.11 5.47 -15.69
C LEU A 89 -7.06 6.17 -14.73
N PHE A 90 -6.60 6.60 -13.56
CA PHE A 90 -7.44 7.24 -12.55
C PHE A 90 -8.15 8.49 -13.10
N VAL A 91 -7.39 9.47 -13.62
CA VAL A 91 -7.97 10.74 -14.11
C VAL A 91 -8.90 10.51 -15.30
N PRO A 92 -8.53 9.74 -16.35
CA PRO A 92 -9.43 9.46 -17.46
C PRO A 92 -10.72 8.76 -17.05
N VAL A 93 -10.65 7.72 -16.22
CA VAL A 93 -11.84 6.97 -15.75
C VAL A 93 -12.75 7.85 -14.91
N THR A 94 -12.21 8.58 -13.93
CA THR A 94 -13.01 9.48 -13.11
C THR A 94 -13.66 10.57 -13.96
N ARG A 95 -12.95 11.18 -14.91
CA ARG A 95 -13.53 12.18 -15.82
C ARG A 95 -14.61 11.61 -16.72
N ALA A 96 -14.41 10.40 -17.25
CA ALA A 96 -15.43 9.73 -18.06
C ALA A 96 -16.73 9.51 -17.25
N LEU A 97 -16.63 9.02 -16.02
CA LEU A 97 -17.78 8.80 -15.14
C LEU A 97 -18.47 10.11 -14.75
N MET A 98 -17.71 11.18 -14.51
CA MET A 98 -18.28 12.50 -14.22
C MET A 98 -19.06 13.07 -15.42
N ARG A 99 -18.65 12.78 -16.67
CA ARG A 99 -19.41 13.16 -17.88
C ARG A 99 -20.72 12.40 -18.04
N HIS A 100 -20.88 11.28 -17.36
CA HIS A 100 -22.10 10.47 -17.31
C HIS A 100 -22.90 10.70 -16.03
N ASP A 101 -22.73 11.86 -15.38
CA ASP A 101 -23.51 12.30 -14.21
C ASP A 101 -23.50 11.34 -13.02
N VAL A 102 -22.48 10.47 -12.91
CA VAL A 102 -22.33 9.52 -11.79
C VAL A 102 -22.10 10.25 -10.46
N GLY A 103 -21.63 11.50 -10.50
CA GLY A 103 -21.31 12.34 -9.34
C GLY A 103 -19.87 12.19 -8.85
N ASP A 104 -19.30 13.26 -8.29
CA ASP A 104 -17.86 13.37 -7.98
C ASP A 104 -17.32 12.25 -7.10
N ARG A 105 -18.07 11.85 -6.08
CA ARG A 105 -17.62 10.89 -5.06
C ARG A 105 -17.56 9.46 -5.60
N PRO A 106 -18.66 8.88 -6.13
CA PRO A 106 -18.60 7.56 -6.74
C PRO A 106 -17.66 7.54 -7.96
N ALA A 107 -17.57 8.61 -8.77
CA ALA A 107 -16.62 8.67 -9.87
C ALA A 107 -15.15 8.60 -9.42
N ALA A 108 -14.79 9.30 -8.34
CA ALA A 108 -13.45 9.24 -7.77
C ALA A 108 -13.17 7.88 -7.11
N ALA A 109 -14.16 7.29 -6.43
CA ALA A 109 -14.01 5.97 -5.82
C ALA A 109 -13.82 4.87 -6.87
N THR A 110 -14.64 4.86 -7.92
CA THR A 110 -14.51 3.91 -9.03
C THR A 110 -13.19 4.10 -9.77
N GLY A 111 -12.75 5.35 -10.00
CA GLY A 111 -11.43 5.61 -10.58
C GLY A 111 -10.28 5.05 -9.74
N GLN A 112 -10.33 5.20 -8.41
CA GLN A 112 -9.32 4.65 -7.50
C GLN A 112 -9.30 3.12 -7.53
N LEU A 113 -10.48 2.50 -7.47
CA LEU A 113 -10.62 1.04 -7.54
C LEU A 113 -10.09 0.51 -8.87
N ALA A 114 -10.48 1.12 -9.99
CA ALA A 114 -10.00 0.75 -11.32
C ALA A 114 -8.47 0.87 -11.42
N ALA A 115 -7.90 1.98 -10.93
CA ALA A 115 -6.46 2.19 -10.94
C ALA A 115 -5.69 1.16 -10.11
N MET A 116 -6.17 0.83 -8.92
CA MET A 116 -5.48 -0.12 -8.04
C MET A 116 -5.68 -1.58 -8.47
N ILE A 117 -6.84 -1.95 -8.99
CA ILE A 117 -7.08 -3.29 -9.55
C ILE A 117 -6.19 -3.50 -10.78
N PHE A 118 -6.12 -2.50 -11.68
CA PHE A 118 -5.19 -2.55 -12.81
C PHE A 118 -3.73 -2.63 -12.35
N CYS A 119 -3.35 -1.87 -11.31
CA CYS A 119 -2.02 -1.98 -10.70
C CYS A 119 -1.74 -3.41 -10.24
N GLY A 120 -2.70 -4.06 -9.58
CA GLY A 120 -2.59 -5.49 -9.23
C GLY A 120 -2.37 -6.36 -10.46
N LEU A 121 -3.25 -6.25 -11.45
CA LEU A 121 -3.16 -7.02 -12.70
C LEU A 121 -1.84 -6.80 -13.47
N TRP A 122 -1.25 -5.62 -13.36
CA TRP A 122 0.06 -5.31 -13.95
C TRP A 122 1.21 -6.11 -13.29
N HIS A 123 1.07 -6.50 -12.02
CA HIS A 123 2.04 -7.37 -11.35
C HIS A 123 1.82 -8.87 -11.67
N GLY A 124 0.58 -9.28 -11.95
CA GLY A 124 0.27 -10.65 -12.35
C GLY A 124 -1.23 -10.92 -12.52
N LEU A 125 -1.57 -11.95 -13.30
CA LEU A 125 -2.96 -12.33 -13.63
C LEU A 125 -3.62 -13.24 -12.59
N GLN A 126 -2.98 -13.48 -11.46
CA GLN A 126 -3.47 -14.33 -10.39
C GLN A 126 -4.44 -13.57 -9.47
N TRP A 127 -5.38 -14.28 -8.85
CA TRP A 127 -6.42 -13.68 -8.00
C TRP A 127 -5.86 -12.93 -6.78
N ASN A 128 -4.71 -13.34 -6.25
CA ASN A 128 -4.08 -12.66 -5.13
C ASN A 128 -3.71 -11.20 -5.47
N PHE A 129 -3.29 -10.92 -6.71
CA PHE A 129 -3.02 -9.55 -7.16
C PHE A 129 -4.29 -8.72 -7.38
N VAL A 130 -5.37 -9.35 -7.86
CA VAL A 130 -6.69 -8.69 -7.96
C VAL A 130 -7.20 -8.30 -6.58
N VAL A 131 -7.12 -9.22 -5.60
CA VAL A 131 -7.51 -8.98 -4.22
C VAL A 131 -6.63 -7.88 -3.60
N TRP A 132 -5.31 -7.95 -3.80
CA TRP A 132 -4.38 -6.91 -3.34
C TRP A 132 -4.72 -5.52 -3.90
N GLY A 133 -5.00 -5.44 -5.21
CA GLY A 133 -5.41 -4.20 -5.86
C GLY A 133 -6.73 -3.66 -5.33
N LEU A 134 -7.72 -4.54 -5.15
CA LEU A 134 -9.01 -4.20 -4.57
C LEU A 134 -8.87 -3.67 -3.13
N LEU A 135 -8.11 -4.35 -2.28
CA LEU A 135 -7.90 -3.95 -0.88
C LEU A 135 -7.24 -2.57 -0.77
N ASN A 136 -6.22 -2.31 -1.60
CA ASN A 136 -5.59 -1.00 -1.65
C ASN A 136 -6.52 0.09 -2.19
N GLY A 137 -7.28 -0.22 -3.24
CA GLY A 137 -8.28 0.70 -3.79
C GLY A 137 -9.34 1.07 -2.76
N LEU A 138 -9.90 0.08 -2.06
CA LEU A 138 -10.82 0.30 -0.94
C LEU A 138 -10.16 1.13 0.16
N GLY A 139 -8.93 0.80 0.56
CA GLY A 139 -8.18 1.55 1.56
C GLY A 139 -8.00 3.03 1.22
N LEU A 140 -7.71 3.36 -0.05
CA LEU A 140 -7.62 4.74 -0.53
C LEU A 140 -8.97 5.47 -0.47
N VAL A 141 -10.05 4.80 -0.87
CA VAL A 141 -11.41 5.35 -0.78
C VAL A 141 -11.79 5.62 0.67
N TRP A 142 -11.54 4.66 1.57
CA TRP A 142 -11.80 4.76 3.00
C TRP A 142 -11.05 5.93 3.64
N VAL A 143 -9.75 6.08 3.37
CA VAL A 143 -8.95 7.22 3.85
C VAL A 143 -9.52 8.54 3.33
N GLY A 144 -9.97 8.58 2.07
CA GLY A 144 -10.60 9.75 1.46
C GLY A 144 -11.94 10.13 2.11
N ILE A 145 -12.76 9.15 2.48
CA ILE A 145 -14.01 9.37 3.22
C ILE A 145 -13.72 9.85 4.64
N LEU A 146 -12.83 9.15 5.35
CA LEU A 146 -12.49 9.46 6.73
C LEU A 146 -11.91 10.87 6.87
N ALA A 147 -11.00 11.26 5.98
CA ALA A 147 -10.41 12.61 5.99
C ALA A 147 -11.45 13.72 5.80
N ARG A 148 -12.51 13.45 5.02
CA ARG A 148 -13.62 14.38 4.79
C ARG A 148 -14.56 14.43 5.98
N ASP A 149 -15.00 13.27 6.47
CA ASP A 149 -16.01 13.18 7.53
C ASP A 149 -15.46 13.63 8.88
N LEU A 150 -14.24 13.20 9.25
CA LEU A 150 -13.58 13.70 10.46
C LEU A 150 -13.31 15.20 10.37
N GLY A 151 -12.93 15.70 9.19
CA GLY A 151 -12.70 17.13 8.98
C GLY A 151 -13.96 17.99 9.14
N ARG A 152 -15.15 17.43 8.89
CA ARG A 152 -16.44 18.11 9.04
C ARG A 152 -17.04 17.97 10.44
N ARG A 153 -16.82 16.83 11.11
CA ARG A 153 -17.46 16.50 12.40
C ARG A 153 -16.65 16.94 13.62
N LEU A 154 -15.32 16.96 13.53
CA LEU A 154 -14.47 17.26 14.67
C LEU A 154 -14.23 18.78 14.83
N PRO A 155 -14.16 19.29 16.07
CA PRO A 155 -13.75 20.67 16.33
C PRO A 155 -12.38 20.96 15.70
N GLY A 156 -12.20 22.17 15.15
CA GLY A 156 -10.94 22.57 14.52
C GLY A 156 -9.72 22.47 15.43
N THR A 157 -9.89 22.57 16.75
CA THR A 157 -8.84 22.33 17.76
C THR A 157 -8.35 20.88 17.73
N VAL A 158 -9.26 19.91 17.69
CA VAL A 158 -8.93 18.47 17.61
C VAL A 158 -8.23 18.16 16.29
N VAL A 159 -8.72 18.71 15.18
CA VAL A 159 -8.09 18.53 13.85
C VAL A 159 -6.67 19.12 13.82
N ARG A 160 -6.46 20.30 14.42
CA ARG A 160 -5.13 20.91 14.53
C ARG A 160 -4.20 20.08 15.43
N TRP A 161 -4.69 19.61 16.57
CA TRP A 161 -3.94 18.73 17.47
C TRP A 161 -3.52 17.46 16.74
N TRP A 162 -4.45 16.76 16.09
CA TRP A 162 -4.18 15.55 15.32
C TRP A 162 -3.12 15.75 14.24
N ARG A 163 -3.15 16.91 13.55
CA ARG A 163 -2.19 17.22 12.49
C ARG A 163 -0.77 17.52 12.99
N ARG A 164 -0.63 18.04 14.22
CA ARG A 164 0.66 18.47 14.81
C ARG A 164 1.22 17.51 15.85
N SER A 165 0.37 16.67 16.44
CA SER A 165 0.75 15.75 17.50
C SER A 165 1.61 14.61 16.95
N VAL A 166 2.79 14.44 17.55
CA VAL A 166 3.68 13.31 17.25
C VAL A 166 3.01 11.99 17.62
N VAL A 167 2.28 11.95 18.74
CA VAL A 167 1.55 10.75 19.17
C VAL A 167 0.51 10.35 18.14
N ALA A 168 -0.30 11.30 17.67
CA ALA A 168 -1.30 11.04 16.63
C ALA A 168 -0.65 10.58 15.33
N TYR A 169 0.49 11.17 14.96
CA TYR A 169 1.26 10.76 13.79
C TYR A 169 1.76 9.32 13.92
N THR A 170 2.40 8.96 15.03
CA THR A 170 2.95 7.63 15.27
C THR A 170 1.87 6.57 15.30
N ILE A 171 0.73 6.83 15.94
CA ILE A 171 -0.41 5.91 15.94
C ILE A 171 -0.95 5.71 14.52
N SER A 172 -1.13 6.80 13.78
CA SER A 172 -1.64 6.74 12.39
C SER A 172 -0.65 6.01 11.46
N MET A 173 0.64 6.26 11.65
CA MET A 173 1.73 5.59 10.94
C MET A 173 1.72 4.08 11.23
N ALA A 174 1.67 3.70 12.51
CA ALA A 174 1.64 2.29 12.91
C ALA A 174 0.41 1.59 12.34
N LEU A 175 -0.77 2.23 12.39
CA LEU A 175 -1.98 1.69 11.76
C LEU A 175 -1.83 1.52 10.25
N THR A 176 -1.29 2.54 9.57
CA THR A 176 -1.08 2.51 8.12
C THR A 176 -0.10 1.41 7.72
N PHE A 177 1.00 1.28 8.46
CA PHE A 177 1.99 0.23 8.26
C PHE A 177 1.37 -1.15 8.44
N ASN A 178 0.59 -1.36 9.51
CA ASN A 178 -0.09 -2.64 9.74
C ASN A 178 -1.09 -2.97 8.62
N VAL A 179 -1.91 -2.02 8.20
CA VAL A 179 -2.86 -2.23 7.10
C VAL A 179 -2.11 -2.56 5.80
N PHE A 180 -1.03 -1.84 5.49
CA PHE A 180 -0.23 -2.10 4.31
C PHE A 180 0.45 -3.48 4.37
N ALA A 181 1.02 -3.84 5.52
CA ALA A 181 1.65 -5.15 5.75
C ALA A 181 0.63 -6.29 5.56
N LEU A 182 -0.59 -6.13 6.10
CA LEU A 182 -1.68 -7.09 5.90
C LEU A 182 -2.09 -7.22 4.43
N PHE A 183 -1.91 -6.19 3.60
CA PHE A 183 -2.17 -6.30 2.17
C PHE A 183 -1.00 -7.00 1.45
N VAL A 184 0.25 -6.73 1.86
CA VAL A 184 1.47 -7.36 1.28
C VAL A 184 1.43 -8.89 1.34
N ILE A 185 0.71 -9.50 2.29
CA ILE A 185 0.56 -10.96 2.33
C ILE A 185 0.01 -11.54 1.01
N PHE A 186 -0.88 -10.82 0.33
CA PHE A 186 -1.44 -11.21 -0.96
C PHE A 186 -0.48 -11.02 -2.14
N VAL A 187 0.66 -10.37 -1.93
CA VAL A 187 1.74 -10.29 -2.92
C VAL A 187 2.67 -11.50 -2.82
N VAL A 188 2.83 -12.04 -1.61
CA VAL A 188 3.82 -13.10 -1.33
C VAL A 188 3.26 -14.51 -1.31
N THR A 189 1.94 -14.66 -1.21
CA THR A 189 1.25 -15.95 -1.29
C THR A 189 -0.06 -15.83 -2.07
N ASP A 190 -0.59 -16.98 -2.49
CA ASP A 190 -1.91 -17.09 -3.10
C ASP A 190 -3.05 -16.77 -2.10
N VAL A 191 -4.29 -16.70 -2.60
CA VAL A 191 -5.44 -16.33 -1.78
C VAL A 191 -5.68 -17.32 -0.62
N PRO A 192 -5.68 -18.66 -0.84
CA PRO A 192 -5.82 -19.61 0.26
C PRO A 192 -4.73 -19.47 1.33
N GLY A 193 -3.45 -19.35 0.93
CA GLY A 193 -2.35 -19.17 1.86
C GLY A 193 -2.45 -17.87 2.65
N ALA A 194 -2.81 -16.76 1.99
CA ALA A 194 -3.04 -15.48 2.65
C ALA A 194 -4.16 -15.57 3.69
N LEU A 195 -5.28 -16.22 3.35
CA LEU A 195 -6.39 -16.40 4.28
C LEU A 195 -6.03 -17.31 5.46
N ALA A 196 -5.30 -18.39 5.23
CA ALA A 196 -4.80 -19.27 6.29
C ALA A 196 -3.87 -18.50 7.24
N TYR A 197 -2.97 -17.69 6.68
CA TYR A 197 -2.06 -16.83 7.44
C TYR A 197 -2.82 -15.84 8.32
N LEU A 198 -3.80 -15.14 7.74
CA LEU A 198 -4.60 -14.12 8.45
C LEU A 198 -5.50 -14.73 9.52
N ARG A 199 -6.13 -15.88 9.28
CA ARG A 199 -6.92 -16.60 10.30
C ARG A 199 -6.06 -16.96 11.50
N ARG A 200 -4.90 -17.57 11.22
CA ARG A 200 -3.97 -17.98 12.27
C ARG A 200 -3.43 -16.79 13.06
N LEU A 201 -3.18 -15.66 12.41
CA LEU A 201 -2.72 -14.43 13.06
C LEU A 201 -3.74 -13.90 14.09
N VAL A 202 -5.04 -14.07 13.81
CA VAL A 202 -6.13 -13.64 14.72
C VAL A 202 -6.53 -14.73 15.72
N GLY A 203 -5.89 -15.91 15.65
CA GLY A 203 -6.15 -17.02 16.56
C GLY A 203 -7.35 -17.90 16.17
N ALA A 204 -7.80 -17.80 14.91
CA ALA A 204 -8.83 -18.66 14.32
C ALA A 204 -8.23 -19.81 13.49
#